data_AF-A0A551YMG2-F1
#
_entry.id   AF-A0A551YMG2-F1
#
_cell.length_a   1.000
_cell.length_b   1.000
_cell.length_c   1.000
_cell.angle_alpha   90.00
_cell.angle_beta   90.00
_cell.angle_gamma   90.00
#
_symmetry.space_group_name_H-M   'P 1'
#
loop_
_entity.id
_entity.type
_entity.pdbx_description
1 polymer ?
#
loop_
_entity_poly.entity_id
_entity_poly.type
_entity_poly.pdbx_seq_one_letter_code
_entity_poly.pdbx_strand_id
1 'polypeptide(L)'
;MLIFNSKAAVKRRGFRPKFSMILGREPVYGRPYRATRRVHGCLIHVDIIDGKFWIQRDGTEEGVASDLLKAGIPPEPIVLGFLSEELRQDSQFAIT
;
A
#
# COMPACT_ATOMS: atom_id res chain seq x y z
N MET A 1 -16.68 0.15 4.92
CA MET A 1 -15.41 -0.15 4.24
C MET A 1 -14.86 -1.44 4.84
N LEU A 2 -14.84 -2.54 4.10
CA LEU A 2 -14.25 -3.80 4.59
C LEU A 2 -12.77 -3.79 4.21
N ILE A 3 -11.89 -3.64 5.19
CA ILE A 3 -10.44 -3.80 5.02
C ILE A 3 -10.16 -5.30 5.02
N PHE A 4 -9.93 -5.88 3.85
CA PHE A 4 -9.49 -7.27 3.76
C PHE A 4 -7.98 -7.31 3.82
N ASN A 5 -7.45 -7.94 4.87
CA ASN A 5 -6.04 -8.35 4.93
C ASN A 5 -5.92 -9.59 4.02
N SER A 6 -5.31 -9.43 2.83
CA SER A 6 -5.36 -10.47 1.81
C SER A 6 -4.56 -11.71 2.24
N LYS A 7 -5.28 -12.75 2.68
CA LYS A 7 -4.73 -14.13 2.77
C LYS A 7 -4.68 -14.82 1.40
N ALA A 8 -5.14 -14.17 0.34
CA ALA A 8 -5.13 -14.69 -1.03
C ALA A 8 -3.93 -14.17 -1.83
N ALA A 9 -2.71 -14.47 -1.37
CA ALA A 9 -1.51 -14.33 -2.21
C ALA A 9 -1.12 -15.73 -2.72
N VAL A 10 -1.05 -15.87 -4.05
CA VAL A 10 -0.58 -17.07 -4.73
C VAL A 10 0.77 -17.49 -4.15
N LYS A 11 0.83 -18.70 -3.60
CA LYS A 11 1.99 -19.28 -2.91
C LYS A 11 3.11 -19.60 -3.92
N ARG A 12 3.84 -18.59 -4.39
CA ARG A 12 5.17 -18.78 -4.99
C ARG A 12 6.21 -18.63 -3.88
N ARG A 13 7.16 -19.58 -3.83
CA ARG A 13 8.18 -19.69 -2.77
C ARG A 13 8.83 -18.31 -2.50
N GLY A 14 8.91 -17.92 -1.23
CA GLY A 14 9.75 -16.81 -0.75
C GLY A 14 9.08 -15.43 -0.67
N PHE A 15 8.06 -15.12 -1.47
CA PHE A 15 7.51 -13.76 -1.55
C PHE A 15 6.07 -13.69 -1.01
N ARG A 16 5.86 -12.97 0.11
CA ARG A 16 4.53 -12.70 0.67
C ARG A 16 4.27 -11.19 0.75
N PRO A 17 3.88 -10.57 -0.37
CA PRO A 17 3.48 -9.17 -0.38
C PRO A 17 2.27 -8.96 0.54
N LYS A 18 2.28 -7.87 1.29
CA LYS A 18 1.18 -7.50 2.20
C LYS A 18 0.35 -6.43 1.50
N PHE A 19 -0.91 -6.77 1.23
CA PHE A 19 -1.86 -5.86 0.64
C PHE A 19 -3.03 -5.59 1.57
N SER A 20 -3.43 -4.32 1.63
CA SER A 20 -4.73 -3.89 2.12
C SER A 20 -5.57 -3.50 0.90
N MET A 21 -6.73 -4.14 0.71
CA MET A 21 -7.64 -3.80 -0.39
C MET A 21 -8.97 -3.26 0.14
N ILE A 22 -9.50 -2.27 -0.58
CA ILE A 22 -10.88 -1.81 -0.43
C ILE A 22 -11.73 -2.51 -1.49
N LEU A 23 -12.74 -3.25 -1.01
CA LEU A 23 -13.76 -3.88 -1.82
C LEU A 23 -15.13 -3.43 -1.32
N GLY A 24 -15.99 -2.96 -2.22
CA GLY A 24 -17.33 -2.54 -1.84
C GLY A 24 -18.16 -2.02 -2.99
N ARG A 25 -19.30 -1.42 -2.63
CA ARG A 25 -20.12 -0.63 -3.53
C ARG A 25 -20.51 0.66 -2.83
N GLU A 26 -20.44 1.76 -3.55
CA GLU A 26 -20.86 3.07 -3.07
C GLU A 26 -22.09 3.55 -3.84
N PRO A 27 -23.00 4.29 -3.21
CA PRO A 27 -24.13 4.90 -3.90
C PRO A 27 -23.62 5.91 -4.94
N VAL A 28 -24.28 5.94 -6.09
CA VAL A 28 -24.04 6.97 -7.11
C VAL A 28 -25.09 8.05 -6.93
N TYR A 29 -24.68 9.21 -6.43
CA TYR A 29 -25.54 10.38 -6.31
C TYR A 29 -25.80 11.02 -7.69
N GLY A 30 -26.92 11.74 -7.82
CA GLY A 30 -27.26 12.47 -9.05
C GLY A 30 -27.96 11.63 -10.13
N ARG A 31 -28.40 10.40 -9.83
CA ARG A 31 -29.24 9.59 -10.73
C ARG A 31 -30.70 9.54 -10.24
N PRO A 32 -31.69 9.43 -11.14
CA PRO A 32 -33.10 9.32 -10.76
C PRO A 32 -33.46 7.98 -10.12
N TYR A 33 -32.54 7.01 -10.08
CA TYR A 33 -32.74 5.70 -9.48
C TYR A 33 -31.58 5.34 -8.54
N ARG A 34 -31.84 4.43 -7.59
CA ARG A 34 -30.80 3.89 -6.69
C ARG A 34 -29.79 3.08 -7.50
N ALA A 35 -28.65 3.70 -7.74
CA ALA A 35 -27.51 3.09 -8.41
C ALA A 35 -26.35 2.93 -7.42
N THR A 36 -25.56 1.87 -7.60
CA THR A 36 -24.31 1.69 -6.86
C THR A 36 -23.16 1.45 -7.84
N ARG A 37 -22.00 2.03 -7.53
CA ARG A 37 -20.74 1.81 -8.26
C ARG A 37 -19.88 0.84 -7.47
N ARG A 38 -19.26 -0.12 -8.16
CA ARG A 38 -18.26 -0.99 -7.55
C ARG A 38 -17.00 -0.18 -7.21
N VAL A 39 -16.54 -0.33 -5.98
CA VAL A 39 -15.24 0.18 -5.51
C VAL A 39 -14.30 -1.02 -5.37
N HIS A 40 -13.17 -0.93 -6.05
CA HIS A 40 -12.10 -1.91 -5.98
C HIS A 40 -10.77 -1.20 -6.13
N GLY A 41 -9.90 -1.32 -5.13
CA GLY A 41 -8.58 -0.73 -5.18
C GLY A 41 -7.65 -1.26 -4.08
N CYS A 42 -6.36 -1.28 -4.36
CA CYS A 42 -5.33 -1.56 -3.38
C CYS A 42 -5.04 -0.31 -2.56
N LEU A 43 -5.35 -0.30 -1.27
CA LEU A 43 -5.12 0.84 -0.39
C LEU A 43 -3.64 0.90 0.05
N ILE A 44 -3.06 -0.23 0.43
CA ILE A 44 -1.65 -0.32 0.84
C ILE A 44 -1.05 -1.55 0.16
N HIS A 45 0.14 -1.40 -0.41
CA HIS A 45 0.95 -2.50 -0.94
C HIS A 45 2.38 -2.35 -0.44
N VAL A 46 2.83 -3.29 0.38
CA VAL A 46 4.23 -3.38 0.83
C VAL A 46 4.81 -4.74 0.45
N ASP A 47 5.96 -4.70 -0.20
CA ASP A 47 6.80 -5.86 -0.48
C ASP A 47 7.95 -5.94 0.53
N ILE A 48 8.43 -7.17 0.79
CA ILE A 48 9.69 -7.38 1.50
C ILE A 48 10.68 -7.95 0.49
N ILE A 49 11.66 -7.13 0.11
CA ILE A 49 12.69 -7.45 -0.89
C ILE A 49 14.02 -7.15 -0.24
N ASP A 50 14.93 -8.14 -0.21
CA ASP A 50 16.26 -8.03 0.39
C ASP A 50 16.27 -7.46 1.82
N GLY A 51 15.28 -7.85 2.62
CA GLY A 51 15.13 -7.43 4.02
C GLY A 51 14.58 -6.01 4.20
N LYS A 52 14.18 -5.32 3.12
CA LYS A 52 13.65 -3.96 3.14
C LYS A 52 12.15 -3.94 2.87
N PHE A 53 11.47 -2.96 3.45
CA PHE A 53 10.05 -2.66 3.24
C PHE A 53 9.89 -1.75 2.02
N TRP A 54 9.46 -2.34 0.91
CA TRP A 54 9.18 -1.63 -0.34
C TRP A 54 7.72 -1.20 -0.37
N ILE A 55 7.45 0.08 -0.10
CA ILE A 55 6.11 0.65 -0.13
C ILE A 55 5.76 0.96 -1.59
N GLN A 56 5.07 0.04 -2.24
CA GLN A 56 4.65 0.16 -3.65
C GLN A 56 3.39 1.02 -3.81
N ARG A 57 2.54 1.03 -2.79
CA ARG A 57 1.37 1.91 -2.74
C ARG A 57 1.03 2.28 -1.31
N ASP A 58 0.72 3.55 -1.13
CA ASP A 58 0.21 4.09 0.12
C ASP A 58 -0.99 5.01 -0.16
N GLY A 59 -2.13 4.66 0.42
CA GLY A 59 -3.36 5.45 0.35
C GLY A 59 -3.82 5.94 1.71
N THR A 60 -2.92 5.95 2.70
CA THR A 60 -3.17 6.48 4.04
C THR A 60 -2.78 7.96 4.12
N GLU A 61 -3.38 8.70 5.04
CA GLU A 61 -3.09 10.13 5.23
C GLU A 61 -1.73 10.35 5.92
N GLU A 62 -1.46 9.57 6.97
CA GLU A 62 -0.22 9.65 7.76
C GLU A 62 0.99 9.00 7.06
N GLY A 63 0.75 8.01 6.21
CA GLY A 63 1.77 7.27 5.50
C GLY A 63 2.32 6.08 6.28
N VAL A 64 2.43 4.92 5.60
CA VAL A 64 3.01 3.68 6.12
C VAL A 64 4.47 3.88 6.51
N ALA A 65 5.23 4.70 5.78
CA ALA A 65 6.61 5.01 6.13
C ALA A 65 6.71 5.67 7.52
N SER A 66 5.80 6.63 7.80
CA SER A 66 5.70 7.29 9.10
C SER A 66 5.34 6.30 10.21
N ASP A 67 4.42 5.37 9.95
CA ASP A 67 4.04 4.34 10.92
C ASP A 67 5.20 3.38 11.23
N LEU A 68 6.01 3.01 10.23
CA LEU A 68 7.22 2.20 10.43
C LEU A 68 8.25 2.94 11.31
N LEU A 69 8.46 4.23 11.07
CA LEU A 69 9.32 5.07 11.91
C LEU A 69 8.80 5.15 13.35
N LYS A 70 7.49 5.38 13.54
CA LYS A 70 6.84 5.39 14.87
C LYS A 70 6.97 4.04 15.59
N ALA A 71 7.04 2.94 14.84
CA ALA A 71 7.27 1.60 15.38
C ALA A 71 8.75 1.29 15.70
N GLY A 72 9.66 2.26 15.49
CA GLY A 72 11.09 2.12 15.79
C GLY A 72 11.92 1.49 14.67
N ILE A 73 11.36 1.34 13.47
CA ILE A 73 12.13 0.91 12.29
C ILE A 73 12.85 2.15 11.75
N PRO A 74 14.17 2.12 11.60
CA PRO A 74 14.91 3.27 11.11
C PRO A 74 14.70 3.40 9.58
N PRO A 75 15.09 4.52 8.93
CA PRO A 75 14.74 4.78 7.53
C PRO A 75 15.47 3.90 6.50
N GLU A 76 16.62 3.32 6.86
CA GLU A 76 17.49 2.55 5.96
C GLU A 76 16.86 1.26 5.41
N PRO A 77 16.04 0.51 6.16
CA PRO A 77 15.28 -0.62 5.60
C PRO A 77 13.98 -0.22 4.90
N ILE A 78 13.66 1.06 4.72
CA ILE A 78 12.40 1.51 4.11
C ILE A 78 12.68 2.05 2.71
N VAL A 79 11.97 1.56 1.71
CA VAL A 79 12.07 2.04 0.32
C VAL A 79 10.70 2.56 -0.13
N LEU A 80 10.66 3.81 -0.60
CA LEU A 80 9.48 4.40 -1.21
C LEU A 80 9.34 3.92 -2.66
N GLY A 81 8.87 2.69 -2.83
CA GLY A 81 8.77 2.00 -4.13
C GLY A 81 7.91 2.71 -5.17
N PHE A 82 6.91 3.50 -4.74
CA PHE A 82 6.09 4.31 -5.64
C PHE A 82 6.81 5.53 -6.24
N LEU A 83 7.96 5.95 -5.69
CA LEU A 83 8.82 6.97 -6.29
C LEU A 83 9.74 6.34 -7.34
N SER A 84 10.05 7.10 -8.40
CA SER A 84 11.12 6.75 -9.32
C SER A 84 12.47 6.75 -8.60
N GLU A 85 13.43 6.00 -9.12
CA GLU A 85 14.75 5.85 -8.49
C GLU A 85 15.47 7.20 -8.29
N GLU A 86 15.37 8.10 -9.27
CA GLU A 86 15.91 9.46 -9.18
C GLU A 86 15.29 10.25 -8.02
N LEU A 87 13.97 10.21 -7.85
CA LEU A 87 13.26 10.92 -6.79
C LEU A 87 13.49 10.32 -5.40
N ARG A 88 13.93 9.06 -5.32
CA ARG A 88 14.28 8.44 -4.03
C ARG A 88 15.58 9.02 -3.46
N GLN A 89 16.47 9.55 -4.30
CA GLN A 89 17.73 10.17 -3.86
C GLN A 89 17.48 11.44 -3.03
N ASP A 90 16.39 12.15 -3.34
CA ASP A 90 15.95 13.34 -2.61
C ASP A 90 15.14 12.99 -1.34
N SER A 91 14.89 11.70 -1.11
CA SER A 91 14.17 11.21 0.06
C SER A 91 15.13 10.85 1.19
N GLN A 92 14.62 10.85 2.41
CA GLN A 92 15.35 10.40 3.60
C GLN A 92 15.38 8.87 3.79
N PHE A 93 14.89 8.12 2.81
CA PHE A 93 14.72 6.67 2.86
C PHE A 93 15.69 5.97 1.90
N ALA A 94 15.72 4.64 1.90
CA ALA A 94 16.58 3.89 0.99
C ALA A 94 16.13 4.00 -0.48
N ILE A 95 17.13 3.98 -1.36
CA ILE A 95 16.95 4.08 -2.82
C ILE A 95 16.58 2.71 -3.42
N THR A 96 17.24 1.66 -2.93
CA THR A 96 17.08 0.24 -3.28
C THR A 96 16.97 -0.59 -2.03
#